data_AF-A0A7V1N061-F1
#
_entry.id   AF-A0A7V1N061-F1
#
_cell.length_a   1.000
_cell.length_b   1.000
_cell.length_c   1.000
_cell.angle_alpha   90.00
_cell.angle_beta   90.00
_cell.angle_gamma   90.00
#
_symmetry.space_group_name_H-M   'P 1'
#
loop_
_entity.id
_entity.type
_entity.pdbx_description
1 polymer ?
#
loop_
_entity_poly.entity_id
_entity_poly.type
_entity_poly.pdbx_seq_one_letter_code
_entity_poly.pdbx_strand_id
1 'polypeptide(L)'
;MNRFRSVFTAIAVAGALAACASNSLQIDEPYAITKEKIALLQAGKTTKEDVTRMFGEPEIVTPVKGGKVYFYKSLSLNALWVTFKPDGTVKKLKWSD
;
A
#
# COMPACT_ATOMS: atom_id res chain seq x y z
N MET A 1 50.00 -24.43 33.79
CA MET A 1 48.64 -24.51 33.22
C MET A 1 48.15 -23.09 32.96
N ASN A 2 48.26 -22.57 31.74
CA ASN A 2 47.79 -21.21 31.39
C ASN A 2 47.66 -21.05 29.87
N ARG A 3 46.62 -21.64 29.26
CA ARG A 3 46.29 -21.45 27.83
C ARG A 3 44.78 -21.62 27.58
N PHE A 4 43.92 -20.89 28.29
CA PHE A 4 42.47 -20.94 28.06
C PHE A 4 41.80 -19.58 28.31
N ARG A 5 42.33 -18.50 27.70
CA ARG A 5 41.72 -17.16 27.79
C ARG A 5 41.50 -16.46 26.45
N SER A 6 41.64 -17.16 25.32
CA SER A 6 41.75 -16.50 24.00
C SER A 6 40.65 -16.75 22.96
N VAL A 7 39.51 -17.38 23.28
CA VAL A 7 38.55 -17.74 22.20
C VAL A 7 37.13 -17.19 22.39
N PHE A 8 36.75 -16.74 23.59
CA PHE A 8 35.34 -16.37 23.84
C PHE A 8 34.93 -14.95 23.44
N THR A 9 35.87 -14.09 23.02
CA THR A 9 35.55 -12.67 22.79
C THR A 9 35.19 -12.32 21.33
N ALA A 10 35.35 -13.25 20.38
CA ALA A 10 35.20 -12.94 18.95
C ALA A 10 33.78 -13.14 18.38
N ILE A 11 32.88 -13.82 19.09
CA ILE A 11 31.56 -14.21 18.54
C ILE A 11 30.48 -13.13 18.75
N ALA A 12 30.68 -12.19 19.67
CA ALA A 12 29.67 -11.19 20.01
C ALA A 12 29.50 -10.04 18.99
N VAL A 13 30.45 -9.86 18.06
CA VAL A 13 30.45 -8.70 17.14
C VAL A 13 29.73 -8.98 15.82
N ALA A 14 29.54 -10.25 15.43
CA ALA A 14 28.91 -10.59 14.14
C ALA A 14 27.37 -10.51 14.13
N GLY A 15 26.72 -10.51 15.31
CA GLY A 15 25.25 -10.48 15.41
C GLY A 15 24.63 -9.08 15.28
N ALA A 16 25.42 -8.01 15.40
CA ALA A 16 24.90 -6.64 15.48
C ALA A 16 24.58 -6.01 14.11
N LEU A 17 25.07 -6.56 13.00
CA LEU A 17 24.90 -5.97 11.66
C LEU A 17 23.67 -6.47 10.88
N ALA A 18 23.02 -7.55 11.33
CA ALA A 18 21.86 -8.10 10.63
C ALA A 18 20.53 -7.38 10.94
N ALA A 19 20.50 -6.49 11.93
CA ALA A 19 19.28 -5.82 12.36
C ALA A 19 18.95 -4.53 11.59
N CYS A 20 19.85 -4.00 10.76
CA CYS A 20 19.67 -2.69 10.12
C CYS A 20 18.98 -2.72 8.74
N ALA A 21 18.66 -3.89 8.18
CA ALA A 21 18.09 -3.98 6.83
C ALA A 21 16.54 -4.00 6.78
N SER A 22 15.87 -4.05 7.93
CA SER A 22 14.41 -4.23 7.99
C SER A 22 13.66 -2.98 8.44
N ASN A 23 14.12 -1.79 8.01
CA ASN A 23 13.28 -0.60 8.07
C ASN A 23 12.42 -0.55 6.81
N SER A 24 11.42 -1.43 6.73
CA SER A 24 10.20 -1.08 6.00
C SER A 24 9.75 0.24 6.61
N LEU A 25 9.77 1.33 5.83
CA LEU A 25 9.22 2.61 6.23
C LEU A 25 7.77 2.36 6.65
N GLN A 26 7.53 2.15 7.94
CA GLN A 26 6.21 2.05 8.55
C GLN A 26 5.59 3.45 8.56
N ILE A 27 5.43 4.04 7.38
CA ILE A 27 4.65 5.24 7.24
C ILE A 27 3.20 4.77 7.33
N ASP A 28 2.61 4.97 8.50
CA ASP A 28 1.19 4.77 8.71
C ASP A 28 0.46 5.89 7.97
N GLU A 29 0.31 5.67 6.67
CA GLU A 29 -0.31 6.60 5.74
C GLU A 29 -1.79 6.26 5.69
N PRO A 30 -2.66 7.05 6.35
CA PRO A 30 -4.10 6.74 6.45
C PRO A 30 -4.74 6.61 5.07
N TYR A 31 -4.18 7.28 4.05
CA TYR A 31 -4.61 7.22 2.66
C TYR A 31 -3.78 6.29 1.77
N ALA A 32 -2.77 5.59 2.31
CA ALA A 32 -1.98 4.65 1.52
C ALA A 32 -2.89 3.62 0.86
N ILE A 33 -2.67 3.42 -0.44
CA ILE A 33 -3.41 2.47 -1.25
C ILE A 33 -2.71 1.13 -1.15
N THR A 34 -3.36 0.19 -0.46
CA THR A 34 -2.86 -1.17 -0.27
C THR A 34 -3.88 -2.18 -0.80
N LYS A 35 -3.42 -3.41 -1.10
CA LYS A 35 -4.30 -4.48 -1.59
C LYS A 35 -5.41 -4.80 -0.59
N GLU A 36 -5.10 -4.71 0.70
CA GLU A 36 -6.03 -4.98 1.80
C GLU A 36 -7.16 -3.95 1.81
N LYS A 37 -6.85 -2.65 1.67
CA LYS A 37 -7.87 -1.60 1.58
C LYS A 37 -8.69 -1.71 0.28
N ILE A 38 -8.05 -2.04 -0.84
CA ILE A 38 -8.75 -2.25 -2.12
C ILE A 38 -9.77 -3.40 -2.00
N ALA A 39 -9.43 -4.46 -1.26
CA ALA A 39 -10.33 -5.60 -1.05
C ALA A 39 -11.61 -5.23 -0.25
N LEU A 40 -11.61 -4.11 0.47
CA LEU A 40 -12.80 -3.61 1.19
C LEU A 40 -13.82 -2.95 0.25
N LEU A 41 -13.42 -2.57 -0.96
CA LEU A 41 -14.29 -1.91 -1.92
C LEU A 41 -15.23 -2.92 -2.58
N GLN A 42 -16.53 -2.74 -2.40
CA GLN A 42 -17.56 -3.63 -2.94
C GLN A 42 -18.26 -2.98 -4.12
N ALA A 43 -18.19 -3.63 -5.29
CA ALA A 43 -18.89 -3.18 -6.49
C ALA A 43 -20.41 -3.08 -6.25
N GLY A 44 -21.01 -1.99 -6.72
CA GLY A 44 -22.44 -1.68 -6.56
C GLY A 44 -22.86 -1.21 -5.16
N LYS A 45 -21.96 -1.19 -4.17
CA LYS A 45 -22.25 -0.71 -2.82
C LYS A 45 -21.39 0.48 -2.42
N THR A 46 -20.08 0.36 -2.62
CA THR A 46 -19.12 1.44 -2.32
C THR A 46 -19.36 2.61 -3.27
N THR A 47 -19.46 3.82 -2.73
CA THR A 47 -19.66 5.04 -3.52
C THR A 47 -18.35 5.79 -3.78
N LYS A 48 -18.39 6.81 -4.64
CA LYS A 48 -17.25 7.72 -4.83
C LYS A 48 -16.80 8.37 -3.52
N GLU A 49 -17.73 8.74 -2.63
CA GLU A 49 -17.42 9.35 -1.33
C GLU A 49 -16.71 8.38 -0.39
N ASP A 50 -17.09 7.10 -0.41
CA ASP A 50 -16.38 6.06 0.36
C ASP A 50 -14.95 5.88 -0.13
N VAL A 51 -14.76 5.84 -1.46
CA VAL A 51 -13.42 5.72 -2.07
C VAL A 51 -12.56 6.92 -1.72
N THR A 52 -13.09 8.15 -1.86
CA THR A 52 -12.37 9.38 -1.50
C THR A 52 -12.06 9.44 0.01
N ARG A 53 -12.96 8.95 0.87
CA ARG A 53 -12.68 8.87 2.32
C ARG A 53 -11.54 7.92 2.65
N MET A 54 -11.39 6.85 1.86
CA MET A 54 -10.38 5.82 2.09
C MET A 54 -9.01 6.17 1.52
N PHE A 55 -8.96 6.81 0.34
CA PHE A 55 -7.71 7.05 -0.39
C PHE A 55 -7.41 8.53 -0.66
N GLY A 56 -8.30 9.44 -0.28
CA GLY A 56 -8.23 10.84 -0.67
C GLY A 56 -8.73 11.11 -2.08
N GLU A 57 -8.50 12.32 -2.56
CA GLU A 57 -8.83 12.71 -3.94
C GLU A 57 -7.94 11.95 -4.95
N PRO A 58 -8.49 11.54 -6.10
CA PRO A 58 -7.71 10.87 -7.13
C PRO A 58 -6.78 11.84 -7.85
N GLU A 59 -5.68 11.32 -8.36
CA GLU A 59 -4.71 12.05 -9.17
C GLU A 59 -5.31 12.43 -10.52
N ILE A 60 -6.14 11.55 -11.10
CA ILE A 60 -6.82 11.81 -12.37
C ILE A 60 -8.27 11.34 -12.30
N VAL A 61 -9.17 12.21 -12.78
CA VAL A 61 -10.57 11.87 -13.06
C VAL A 61 -10.80 11.90 -14.56
N THR A 62 -11.17 10.75 -15.14
CA THR A 62 -11.49 10.64 -16.57
C THR A 62 -12.98 10.39 -16.75
N PRO A 63 -13.74 11.30 -17.40
CA PRO A 63 -15.11 11.02 -17.77
C PRO A 63 -15.16 9.94 -18.85
N VAL A 64 -16.09 8.99 -18.73
CA VAL A 64 -16.28 7.91 -19.72
C VAL A 64 -17.76 7.74 -20.02
N LYS A 65 -18.09 7.10 -21.14
CA LYS A 65 -19.48 6.78 -21.46
C LYS A 65 -20.06 5.87 -20.36
N GLY A 66 -21.05 6.37 -19.64
CA GLY A 66 -21.69 5.65 -18.53
C GLY A 66 -20.99 5.79 -17.18
N GLY A 67 -20.20 6.84 -16.96
CA GLY A 67 -19.68 7.20 -15.63
C GLY A 67 -18.36 7.95 -15.66
N LYS A 68 -17.49 7.64 -14.72
CA LYS A 68 -16.15 8.21 -14.61
C LYS A 68 -15.18 7.18 -14.06
N VAL A 69 -13.90 7.39 -14.32
CA VAL A 69 -12.80 6.56 -13.81
C VAL A 69 -11.92 7.44 -12.94
N TYR A 70 -11.64 6.98 -11.73
CA TYR A 70 -10.61 7.56 -10.86
C TYR A 70 -9.34 6.75 -11.00
N PHE A 71 -8.22 7.45 -11.11
CA PHE A 71 -6.89 6.89 -11.09
C PHE A 71 -6.21 7.23 -9.77
N TYR A 72 -5.58 6.22 -9.19
CA TYR A 72 -4.73 6.39 -8.03
C TYR A 72 -3.38 5.70 -8.15
N LYS A 73 -2.38 6.23 -7.45
CA LYS A 73 -1.03 5.67 -7.37
C LYS A 73 -0.62 5.41 -5.93
N SER A 74 -0.18 4.18 -5.65
CA SER A 74 0.33 3.83 -4.32
C SER A 74 1.74 4.38 -4.09
N LEU A 75 2.20 4.30 -2.84
CA LEU A 75 3.57 4.66 -2.45
C LEU A 75 4.63 3.81 -3.17
N SER A 76 4.29 2.57 -3.51
CA SER A 76 5.13 1.67 -4.31
C SER A 76 5.01 1.90 -5.83
N LEU A 77 4.29 2.95 -6.24
CA LEU A 77 4.01 3.34 -7.63
C LEU A 77 3.06 2.40 -8.39
N ASN A 78 2.41 1.47 -7.70
CA ASN A 78 1.39 0.59 -8.27
C ASN A 78 0.12 1.42 -8.58
N ALA A 79 -0.62 1.01 -9.59
CA ALA A 79 -1.77 1.76 -10.10
C ALA A 79 -3.11 1.12 -9.71
N LEU A 80 -4.03 1.94 -9.22
CA LEU A 80 -5.43 1.57 -9.02
C LEU A 80 -6.33 2.38 -9.95
N TRP A 81 -7.20 1.69 -10.68
CA TRP A 81 -8.27 2.30 -11.45
C TRP A 81 -9.63 1.92 -10.87
N VAL A 82 -10.43 2.91 -10.49
CA VAL A 82 -11.79 2.73 -9.97
C VAL A 82 -12.78 3.29 -10.98
N THR A 83 -13.52 2.42 -11.65
CA THR A 83 -14.59 2.81 -12.58
C THR A 83 -15.89 2.92 -11.81
N PHE A 84 -16.60 4.02 -11.97
CA PHE A 84 -17.91 4.27 -11.37
C PHE A 84 -19.03 4.14 -12.41
N LYS A 85 -20.22 3.75 -11.94
CA LYS A 85 -21.48 3.88 -12.68
C LYS A 85 -21.98 5.34 -12.67
N PRO A 86 -23.02 5.69 -13.45
CA PRO A 86 -23.62 7.02 -13.41
C PRO A 86 -24.20 7.39 -12.04
N ASP A 87 -24.66 6.40 -11.27
CA ASP A 87 -25.18 6.56 -9.90
C ASP A 87 -24.09 6.82 -8.85
N GLY A 88 -22.81 6.82 -9.24
CA GLY A 88 -21.68 7.07 -8.35
C GLY A 88 -21.19 5.84 -7.56
N THR A 89 -21.74 4.65 -7.78
CA THR A 89 -21.24 3.41 -7.18
C THR A 89 -20.10 2.79 -7.98
N VAL A 90 -19.19 2.08 -7.29
CA VAL A 90 -18.10 1.36 -7.92
C VAL A 90 -18.65 0.30 -8.88
N LYS A 91 -18.22 0.35 -10.14
CA LYS A 91 -18.52 -0.64 -11.17
C LYS A 91 -17.43 -1.70 -11.27
N LYS A 92 -16.16 -1.26 -11.28
CA LYS A 92 -15.01 -2.12 -11.55
C LYS A 92 -13.75 -1.54 -10.91
N LEU A 93 -12.90 -2.42 -10.41
CA LEU A 93 -11.56 -2.12 -9.91
C LEU A 93 -10.54 -2.80 -10.81
N LYS A 94 -9.42 -2.11 -11.09
CA LYS A 94 -8.25 -2.70 -11.74
C LYS A 94 -7.01 -2.25 -10.99
N TRP A 95 -6.30 -3.22 -10.43
CA TRP A 95 -5.02 -3.03 -9.79
C TRP A 95 -3.89 -3.49 -10.72
N SER A 96 -2.80 -2.74 -10.78
CA SER A 96 -1.58 -3.09 -11.50
C SER A 96 -0.40 -2.88 -10.56
N ASP A 97 0.24 -3.98 -10.19
CA ASP A 97 1.57 -3.99 -9.58
C ASP A 97 2.65 -3.60 -10.61
#